data_AF-A0A1M6NTF1-F1
#
_entry.id   AF-A0A1M6NTF1-F1
#
_cell.length_a   1.000
_cell.length_b   1.000
_cell.length_c   1.000
_cell.angle_alpha   90.00
_cell.angle_beta   90.00
_cell.angle_gamma   90.00
#
_symmetry.space_group_name_H-M   'P 1'
#
loop_
_entity.id
_entity.type
_entity.pdbx_description
1 polymer ?
#
loop_
_entity_poly.entity_id
_entity_poly.type
_entity_poly.pdbx_seq_one_letter_code
_entity_poly.pdbx_strand_id
1 'polypeptide(L)'
;DLEKTKEILETAAADEGSLVQHPAPSVLFRGLGDSSLDFELRCYLRDVDTMLSTQSDLLFRIYVDLSKAGIEIPFPQRDVNLRDLTVKHDKPGQERSGTE
;
A
#
# COMPACT_ATOMS: atom_id res chain seq x y z
N ASP A 1 13.49 -1.56 -0.39
CA ASP A 1 14.07 -1.21 -1.70
C ASP A 1 13.82 0.27 -1.99
N LEU A 2 14.44 1.17 -1.20
CA LEU A 2 14.11 2.60 -1.18
C LEU A 2 14.50 3.30 -2.50
N GLU A 3 15.72 3.04 -2.96
CA GLU A 3 16.27 3.64 -4.17
C GLU A 3 15.51 3.16 -5.41
N LYS A 4 15.15 1.87 -5.47
CA LYS A 4 14.39 1.32 -6.58
C LYS A 4 12.95 1.85 -6.63
N THR A 5 12.28 2.01 -5.48
CA THR A 5 10.97 2.69 -5.45
C THR A 5 11.09 4.10 -6.02
N LYS A 6 12.12 4.85 -5.62
CA LYS A 6 12.37 6.20 -6.15
C LYS A 6 12.57 6.17 -7.67
N GLU A 7 13.43 5.29 -8.17
CA GLU A 7 13.73 5.16 -9.61
C GLU A 7 12.48 4.83 -10.42
N ILE A 8 11.65 3.90 -9.94
CA ILE A 8 10.39 3.52 -10.61
C ILE A 8 9.44 4.71 -10.68
N LEU A 9 9.28 5.47 -9.59
CA LEU A 9 8.42 6.65 -9.55
C LEU A 9 8.91 7.75 -10.50
N GLU A 10 10.23 8.02 -10.54
CA GLU A 10 10.82 9.01 -11.45
C GLU A 10 10.70 8.58 -12.91
N THR A 11 10.94 7.31 -13.22
CA THR A 11 10.84 6.76 -14.58
C THR A 11 9.39 6.79 -15.07
N ALA A 12 8.43 6.38 -14.25
CA ALA A 12 7.02 6.40 -14.61
C ALA A 12 6.54 7.80 -15.01
N ALA A 13 7.02 8.84 -14.31
CA ALA A 13 6.73 10.24 -14.64
C ALA A 13 7.51 10.75 -15.85
N ALA A 14 8.77 10.35 -16.03
CA ALA A 14 9.56 10.74 -17.19
C ALA A 14 8.96 10.22 -18.51
N ASP A 15 8.36 9.02 -18.47
CA ASP A 15 7.72 8.36 -19.61
C ASP A 15 6.26 8.81 -19.86
N GLU A 16 5.74 9.76 -19.08
CA GLU A 16 4.38 10.28 -19.22
C GLU A 16 4.37 11.56 -20.06
N GLY A 17 3.91 11.45 -21.31
CA GLY A 17 3.99 12.53 -22.31
C GLY A 17 3.17 13.78 -21.98
N SER A 18 2.20 13.67 -21.07
CA SER A 18 1.35 14.77 -20.62
C SER A 18 2.06 15.73 -19.64
N LEU A 19 3.21 15.31 -19.10
CA LEU A 19 4.02 16.09 -18.18
C LEU A 19 5.06 16.96 -18.90
N VAL A 20 5.40 18.09 -18.29
CA VAL A 20 6.53 18.92 -18.74
C VAL A 20 7.84 18.39 -18.15
N GLN A 21 8.92 18.47 -18.93
CA GLN A 21 10.24 18.02 -18.50
C GLN A 21 11.00 19.06 -17.67
N HIS A 22 10.56 20.32 -17.68
CA HIS A 22 11.16 21.41 -16.92
C HIS A 22 10.07 22.22 -16.21
N PRO A 23 10.06 22.23 -14.86
CA PRO A 23 10.95 21.48 -13.96
C PRO A 23 10.76 19.95 -14.08
N ALA A 24 11.84 19.20 -13.88
CA ALA A 24 11.82 17.74 -13.98
C ALA A 24 11.01 17.11 -12.85
N PRO A 25 10.42 15.92 -13.07
CA PRO A 25 9.79 15.15 -12.00
C PRO A 25 10.78 14.90 -10.87
N SER A 26 10.29 14.94 -9.63
CA SER A 26 11.11 14.67 -8.45
C SER A 26 10.35 13.86 -7.43
N VAL A 27 11.04 12.93 -6.78
CA VAL A 27 10.48 12.13 -5.70
C VAL A 27 11.09 12.55 -4.37
N LEU A 28 10.22 12.85 -3.41
CA LEU A 28 10.60 13.17 -2.04
C LEU A 28 10.30 11.98 -1.13
N PHE A 29 11.25 11.62 -0.29
CA PHE A 29 10.99 10.75 0.85
C PHE A 29 10.42 11.59 1.99
N ARG A 30 9.15 11.38 2.30
CA ARG A 30 8.38 12.19 3.27
C ARG A 30 8.56 11.73 4.70
N GLY A 31 8.85 10.45 4.89
CA GLY A 31 9.10 9.88 6.20
C GLY A 31 8.76 8.41 6.29
N LEU A 32 8.70 7.96 7.54
CA LEU A 32 8.36 6.60 7.94
C LEU A 32 6.97 6.66 8.58
N GLY A 33 5.96 6.12 7.89
CA GLY A 33 4.61 5.97 8.42
C GLY A 33 4.50 4.77 9.36
N ASP A 34 3.34 4.60 10.00
CA ASP A 34 3.11 3.53 11.00
C ASP A 34 3.34 2.11 10.43
N SER A 35 3.15 1.92 9.12
CA SER A 35 3.40 0.65 8.42
C SER A 35 3.79 0.87 6.95
N SER A 36 4.39 2.03 6.64
CA SER A 36 4.71 2.44 5.26
C SER A 36 5.97 3.29 5.18
N LEU A 37 6.56 3.31 3.98
CA LEU A 37 7.50 4.35 3.58
C LEU A 37 6.72 5.37 2.75
N ASP A 38 6.77 6.63 3.16
CA ASP A 38 5.94 7.65 2.53
C ASP A 38 6.76 8.41 1.48
N PHE A 39 6.27 8.39 0.23
CA PHE A 39 6.89 9.08 -0.90
C PHE A 39 5.91 10.09 -1.51
N GLU A 40 6.46 11.19 -2.01
CA GLU A 40 5.71 12.21 -2.76
C GLU A 40 6.37 12.40 -4.13
N LEU A 41 5.65 12.09 -5.20
CA LEU A 41 6.05 12.38 -6.57
C LEU A 41 5.52 13.74 -6.99
N ARG A 42 6.42 14.65 -7.39
CA ARG A 42 6.10 15.98 -7.89
C ARG A 42 6.40 16.05 -9.37
N CYS A 43 5.40 16.40 -10.14
CA CYS A 43 5.49 16.63 -11.57
C CYS A 43 4.49 17.71 -12.00
N TYR A 44 4.67 18.24 -13.21
CA TYR A 44 3.92 19.40 -13.71
C TYR A 44 3.28 19.03 -15.03
N LEU A 45 2.01 19.41 -15.20
CA LEU A 45 1.25 19.14 -16.42
C LEU A 45 1.45 20.23 -17.47
N ARG A 46 1.36 19.84 -18.74
CA ARG A 46 1.26 20.79 -19.85
C ARG A 46 -0.14 21.42 -19.93
N ASP A 47 -1.17 20.62 -19.69
CA ASP A 47 -2.57 21.00 -19.79
C ASP A 47 -3.35 20.54 -18.55
N VAL A 48 -4.02 21.47 -17.89
CA VAL A 48 -4.78 21.23 -16.66
C VAL A 48 -6.02 20.36 -16.90
N ASP A 49 -6.58 20.37 -18.12
CA ASP A 49 -7.75 19.56 -18.46
C ASP A 49 -7.45 18.06 -18.44
N THR A 50 -6.17 17.71 -18.61
CA THR A 50 -5.68 16.31 -18.58
C THR A 50 -5.29 15.82 -17.19
N MET A 51 -5.49 16.63 -16.14
CA MET A 51 -4.97 16.34 -14.80
C MET A 51 -5.45 15.00 -14.24
N LEU A 52 -6.76 14.74 -14.31
CA LEU A 52 -7.34 13.54 -13.72
C LEU A 52 -6.94 12.26 -14.46
N SER A 53 -6.94 12.29 -15.79
CA SER A 53 -6.53 11.14 -16.62
C SER A 53 -5.04 10.85 -16.43
N THR A 54 -4.19 11.88 -16.50
CA THR A 54 -2.74 11.72 -16.33
C THR A 54 -2.40 11.16 -14.95
N GLN A 55 -3.05 11.67 -13.89
CA GLN A 55 -2.82 11.16 -12.53
C GLN A 55 -3.22 9.69 -12.41
N SER A 56 -4.38 9.31 -12.96
CA SER A 56 -4.85 7.93 -12.95
C SER A 56 -3.89 6.99 -13.68
N ASP A 57 -3.49 7.36 -14.90
CA ASP A 57 -2.60 6.55 -15.74
C ASP A 57 -1.22 6.36 -15.08
N LEU A 58 -0.71 7.43 -14.47
CA LEU A 58 0.54 7.40 -13.72
C LEU A 58 0.45 6.45 -12.51
N LEU A 59 -0.64 6.50 -11.75
CA LEU A 59 -0.85 5.59 -10.61
C LEU A 59 -0.97 4.13 -11.05
N PHE A 60 -1.68 3.84 -12.16
CA PHE A 60 -1.74 2.49 -12.71
C PHE A 60 -0.36 1.98 -13.13
N ARG A 61 0.42 2.80 -13.83
CA ARG A 61 1.79 2.45 -14.24
C ARG A 61 2.69 2.17 -13.04
N ILE A 62 2.70 3.08 -12.06
CA ILE A 62 3.47 2.93 -10.83
C ILE A 62 3.10 1.63 -10.11
N TYR A 63 1.81 1.35 -9.94
CA TYR A 63 1.34 0.13 -9.29
C TYR A 63 1.87 -1.14 -10.00
N VAL A 64 1.76 -1.17 -11.33
CA VAL A 64 2.23 -2.29 -12.15
C VAL A 64 3.74 -2.46 -12.04
N ASP A 65 4.50 -1.37 -12.09
CA ASP A 65 5.97 -1.44 -12.11
C ASP A 65 6.56 -1.75 -10.73
N LEU A 66 5.95 -1.25 -9.65
CA LEU A 66 6.29 -1.69 -8.29
C LEU A 66 6.02 -3.19 -8.11
N SER A 67 4.87 -3.68 -8.59
CA SER A 67 4.52 -5.10 -8.54
C SER A 67 5.52 -5.98 -9.30
N LYS A 68 5.89 -5.59 -10.53
CA LYS A 68 6.93 -6.27 -11.33
C LYS A 68 8.30 -6.28 -10.64
N ALA A 69 8.61 -5.21 -9.90
CA ALA A 69 9.87 -5.09 -9.16
C ALA A 69 9.88 -5.89 -7.86
N GLY A 70 8.76 -6.53 -7.47
CA GLY A 70 8.61 -7.26 -6.21
C GLY A 70 8.45 -6.35 -5.00
N ILE A 71 8.07 -5.08 -5.20
CA ILE A 71 7.87 -4.11 -4.13
C ILE A 71 6.41 -4.20 -3.67
N GLU A 72 6.23 -4.72 -2.46
CA GLU A 72 4.91 -4.84 -1.84
C GLU A 72 4.38 -3.46 -1.40
N ILE A 73 3.13 -3.17 -1.77
CA ILE A 73 2.44 -1.96 -1.33
C ILE A 73 1.65 -2.32 -0.07
N PRO A 74 2.01 -1.78 1.10
CA PRO A 74 1.37 -2.16 2.34
C PRO A 74 -0.08 -1.67 2.38
N PHE A 75 -1.00 -2.59 2.67
CA PHE A 75 -2.36 -2.22 3.07
C PHE A 75 -2.40 -1.89 4.57
N PRO A 76 -3.30 -1.01 5.03
CA PRO A 76 -3.47 -0.73 6.45
C PRO A 76 -3.70 -2.03 7.23
N GLN A 77 -2.75 -2.39 8.09
CA GLN A 77 -2.87 -3.55 8.96
C GLN A 77 -3.72 -3.15 10.18
N ARG A 78 -4.76 -3.93 10.49
CA ARG A 78 -5.47 -3.84 11.78
C ARG A 78 -5.10 -5.06 12.60
N ASP A 79 -4.25 -4.87 13.61
CA ASP A 79 -4.00 -5.91 14.59
C ASP A 79 -5.23 -6.11 15.49
N VAL A 80 -5.82 -7.30 15.44
CA VAL A 80 -6.89 -7.70 16.38
C VAL A 80 -6.26 -8.44 17.55
N ASN A 81 -6.17 -7.79 18.70
CA ASN A 81 -5.70 -8.41 19.93
C ASN A 81 -6.86 -9.14 20.64
N LEU A 82 -7.01 -10.45 20.43
CA LEU A 82 -7.97 -11.26 21.18
C LEU A 82 -7.44 -11.53 22.60
N ARG A 83 -8.00 -10.81 23.58
CA ARG A 83 -7.84 -11.10 25.01
C ARG A 83 -9.17 -11.67 25.50
N ASP A 84 -9.12 -12.81 26.20
CA ASP A 84 -10.26 -13.54 26.80
C ASP A 84 -11.23 -14.26 25.86
N LEU A 85 -10.72 -15.15 24.99
CA LEU A 85 -11.51 -16.33 24.62
C LEU A 85 -11.38 -17.38 25.72
N THR A 86 -12.08 -17.19 26.83
CA THR A 86 -12.34 -18.29 27.78
C THR A 86 -13.31 -19.25 27.10
N VAL A 87 -12.77 -20.24 26.39
CA VAL A 87 -13.57 -21.36 25.87
C VAL A 87 -14.11 -22.12 27.08
N LYS A 88 -15.36 -21.84 27.46
CA LYS A 88 -16.07 -22.66 28.44
C LYS A 88 -16.32 -24.02 27.80
N HIS A 89 -15.48 -24.98 28.15
CA HIS A 89 -15.70 -26.38 27.84
C HIS A 89 -16.89 -26.87 28.68
N ASP A 90 -18.07 -26.96 28.07
CA ASP A 90 -19.20 -27.67 28.68
C ASP A 90 -18.94 -29.17 28.56
N LYS A 91 -18.82 -29.87 29.70
CA LYS A 91 -18.65 -31.34 29.72
C LYS A 91 -20.03 -31.99 29.74
N PRO A 92 -20.37 -32.87 28.77
CA PRO A 92 -21.64 -33.55 28.79
C PRO A 92 -21.67 -34.60 29.91
N GLY A 93 -22.74 -34.53 30.72
CA GLY A 93 -23.43 -35.63 31.40
C GLY A 93 -22.58 -36.72 32.07
N GLN A 94 -22.35 -36.59 33.38
CA GLN A 94 -21.98 -37.73 34.21
C GLN A 94 -23.26 -38.49 34.59
N GLU A 95 -23.55 -39.57 33.85
CA GLU A 95 -24.56 -40.55 34.20
C GLU A 95 -24.29 -41.10 35.61
N ARG A 96 -25.24 -40.89 36.53
CA ARG A 96 -25.24 -41.58 37.82
C ARG A 96 -25.78 -42.99 37.60
N SER A 97 -24.86 -43.93 37.47
CA SER A 97 -25.05 -45.36 37.68
C SER A 97 -24.90 -45.70 39.17
N GLY A 98 -25.80 -46.53 39.70
CA GLY A 98 -25.72 -47.20 41.00
C GLY A 98 -27.06 -47.16 41.75
N THR A 99 -27.88 -48.22 41.73
CA THR A 99 -27.98 -49.28 42.79
C THR A 99 -28.21 -48.67 44.17
N GLU A 100 -29.36 -48.84 44.83
CA GLU A 100 -30.04 -50.09 45.22
C GLU A 100 -31.50 -49.79 45.61
#